data_AF-A0A940XJM9-F1
#
_entry.id   AF-A0A940XJM9-F1
#
_cell.length_a   1.000
_cell.length_b   1.000
_cell.length_c   1.000
_cell.angle_alpha   90.00
_cell.angle_beta   90.00
_cell.angle_gamma   90.00
#
_symmetry.space_group_name_H-M   'P 1'
#
loop_
_entity.id
_entity.type
_entity.pdbx_description
1 polymer ?
#
loop_
_entity_poly.entity_id
_entity_poly.type
_entity_poly.pdbx_seq_one_letter_code
_entity_poly.pdbx_strand_id
1 'polypeptide(L)'
;MVDLRSRVLSYTRGLRRDGPYSPPGEDERRRLARGVGSLLDGDAHEAERLLGPIGLGVTRLTDTESGRRYDEIAATGTGASDRWGRLYLSADSRIRWSAQVPHPVSDRDTEALGVRLLEGTPGGALVLAGAHRLAGGGAGAADVAHREDSAFHGIVVELQKRGVPGIQLHGFARSTTDRYDAVLSTGAAQSAPGEVSALADRMETEGLRVCRGWSARCPLEGTTNVQSRAAKRQHATFVHLELAPRARGEGRDADGAATAVAGLLSTWTGG
;
A
#
# COMPACT_ATOMS: atom_id res chain seq x y z
N MET A 1 -2.87 -19.61 13.37
CA MET A 1 -3.92 -18.58 13.48
C MET A 1 -3.29 -17.34 14.08
N VAL A 2 -3.67 -16.16 13.60
CA VAL A 2 -3.17 -14.86 14.09
C VAL A 2 -4.30 -13.84 14.02
N ASP A 3 -4.30 -12.84 14.89
CA ASP A 3 -5.04 -11.60 14.65
C ASP A 3 -4.24 -10.78 13.62
N LEU A 4 -4.78 -10.63 12.41
CA LEU A 4 -4.08 -9.98 11.30
C LEU A 4 -3.82 -8.49 11.60
N ARG A 5 -4.84 -7.76 12.05
CA ARG A 5 -4.74 -6.37 12.47
C ARG A 5 -3.64 -6.17 13.51
N SER A 6 -3.66 -6.94 14.59
CA SER A 6 -2.65 -6.88 15.64
C SER A 6 -1.25 -7.20 15.12
N ARG A 7 -1.12 -8.17 14.20
CA ARG A 7 0.17 -8.51 13.57
C ARG A 7 0.74 -7.34 12.77
N VAL A 8 -0.08 -6.71 11.92
CA VAL A 8 0.33 -5.55 11.09
C VAL A 8 0.70 -4.37 11.97
N LEU A 9 -0.16 -4.00 12.93
CA LEU A 9 0.04 -2.83 13.77
C LEU A 9 1.20 -3.00 14.78
N SER A 10 1.47 -4.23 15.21
CA SER A 10 2.64 -4.52 16.05
C SER A 10 3.94 -4.39 15.27
N TYR A 11 3.95 -4.78 13.99
CA TYR A 11 5.10 -4.60 13.11
C TYR A 11 5.43 -3.11 12.90
N THR A 12 4.43 -2.29 12.56
CA THR A 12 4.66 -0.87 12.25
C THR A 12 5.01 -0.04 13.47
N ARG A 13 4.54 -0.41 14.68
CA ARG A 13 4.84 0.31 15.94
C ARG A 13 6.34 0.48 16.21
N GLY A 14 7.18 -0.44 15.73
CA GLY A 14 8.64 -0.39 15.88
C GLY A 14 9.36 0.53 14.89
N LEU A 15 8.65 1.14 13.94
CA LEU A 15 9.25 1.98 12.91
C LEU A 15 9.55 3.37 13.46
N ARG A 16 10.82 3.76 13.40
CA ARG A 16 11.30 5.02 13.98
C ARG A 16 11.87 5.95 12.92
N ARG A 17 11.68 7.25 13.12
CA ARG A 17 12.20 8.32 12.26
C ARG A 17 13.73 8.26 12.11
N ASP A 18 14.43 7.96 13.21
CA ASP A 18 15.88 7.82 13.32
C ASP A 18 16.37 6.38 13.08
N GLY A 19 15.49 5.49 12.63
CA GLY A 19 15.81 4.09 12.39
C GLY A 19 16.84 3.90 11.25
N PRO A 20 17.57 2.78 11.25
CA PRO A 20 18.39 2.39 10.12
C PRO A 20 17.49 2.04 8.93
N TYR A 21 17.95 2.34 7.73
CA TYR A 21 17.36 1.84 6.50
C TYR A 21 18.42 1.79 5.41
N SER A 22 18.41 0.72 4.62
CA SER A 22 19.14 0.65 3.37
C SER A 22 18.27 -0.12 2.37
N PRO A 23 18.10 0.41 1.14
CA PRO A 23 17.35 -0.29 0.11
C PRO A 23 18.03 -1.62 -0.25
N PRO A 24 17.29 -2.61 -0.77
CA PRO A 24 17.88 -3.83 -1.32
C PRO A 24 18.85 -3.50 -2.45
N GLY A 25 19.94 -4.26 -2.56
CA GLY A 25 20.85 -4.28 -3.70
C GLY A 25 20.17 -4.78 -4.98
N GLU A 26 20.86 -4.68 -6.11
CA GLU A 26 20.26 -5.01 -7.41
C GLU A 26 19.82 -6.48 -7.51
N ASP A 27 20.71 -7.40 -7.11
CA ASP A 27 20.43 -8.84 -7.09
C ASP A 27 19.27 -9.18 -6.15
N GLU A 28 19.19 -8.50 -5.01
CA GLU A 28 18.13 -8.67 -4.02
C GLU A 28 16.79 -8.19 -4.58
N ARG A 29 16.76 -7.04 -5.28
CA ARG A 29 15.56 -6.56 -5.99
C ARG A 29 15.09 -7.53 -7.06
N ARG A 30 16.00 -8.09 -7.86
CA ARG A 30 15.65 -9.06 -8.90
C ARG A 30 15.08 -10.34 -8.29
N ARG A 31 15.66 -10.83 -7.19
CA ARG A 31 15.15 -12.00 -6.45
C ARG A 31 13.79 -11.75 -5.81
N LEU A 32 13.62 -10.59 -5.17
CA LEU A 32 12.36 -10.15 -4.59
C LEU A 32 11.25 -10.12 -5.66
N ALA A 33 11.49 -9.43 -6.78
CA ALA A 33 10.51 -9.33 -7.86
C ALA A 33 10.10 -10.71 -8.41
N ARG A 34 11.07 -11.59 -8.64
CA ARG A 34 10.78 -12.96 -9.08
C ARG A 34 10.01 -13.76 -8.04
N GLY A 35 10.39 -13.68 -6.76
CA GLY A 35 9.73 -14.40 -5.67
C GLY A 35 8.28 -13.94 -5.46
N VAL A 36 8.04 -12.62 -5.49
CA VAL A 36 6.69 -12.04 -5.46
C VAL A 36 5.88 -12.50 -6.67
N GLY A 37 6.49 -12.50 -7.86
CA GLY A 37 5.86 -12.99 -9.07
C GLY A 37 5.44 -14.45 -8.96
N SER A 38 6.34 -15.34 -8.54
CA SER A 38 6.04 -16.76 -8.31
C SER A 38 4.89 -16.96 -7.33
N LEU A 39 4.86 -16.21 -6.23
CA LEU A 39 3.77 -16.32 -5.25
C LEU A 39 2.42 -15.86 -5.84
N LEU A 40 2.40 -14.76 -6.60
CA LEU A 40 1.20 -14.27 -7.30
C LEU A 40 0.70 -15.27 -8.36
N ASP A 41 1.60 -16.06 -8.94
CA ASP A 41 1.29 -17.11 -9.92
C ASP A 41 0.93 -18.46 -9.25
N GLY A 42 0.92 -18.51 -7.91
CA GLY A 42 0.52 -19.68 -7.11
C GLY A 42 1.65 -20.65 -6.74
N ASP A 43 2.90 -20.32 -7.05
CA ASP A 43 4.08 -21.14 -6.76
C ASP A 43 4.80 -20.65 -5.49
N ALA A 44 4.24 -21.00 -4.34
CA ALA A 44 4.80 -20.64 -3.04
C ALA A 44 6.19 -21.27 -2.80
N HIS A 45 6.45 -22.47 -3.33
CA HIS A 45 7.73 -23.15 -3.16
C HIS A 45 8.86 -22.44 -3.91
N GLU A 46 8.64 -22.06 -5.17
CA GLU A 46 9.61 -21.26 -5.92
C GLU A 46 9.78 -19.87 -5.30
N ALA A 47 8.70 -19.26 -4.80
CA ALA A 47 8.77 -18.00 -4.08
C ALA A 47 9.70 -18.10 -2.86
N GLU A 48 9.50 -19.10 -1.99
CA GLU A 48 10.36 -19.36 -0.82
C GLU A 48 11.83 -19.58 -1.21
N ARG A 49 12.08 -20.37 -2.27
CA ARG A 49 13.44 -20.64 -2.77
C ARG A 49 14.15 -19.37 -3.24
N LEU A 50 13.41 -18.43 -3.85
CA LEU A 50 13.95 -17.16 -4.34
C LEU A 50 14.16 -16.13 -3.21
N LEU A 51 13.26 -16.11 -2.23
CA LEU A 51 13.21 -15.14 -1.14
C LEU A 51 14.14 -15.49 0.03
N GLY A 52 14.31 -16.78 0.33
CA GLY A 52 15.14 -17.26 1.44
C GLY A 52 16.57 -16.69 1.44
N PRO A 53 17.30 -16.72 0.31
CA PRO A 53 18.65 -16.17 0.23
C PRO A 53 18.78 -14.66 0.52
N ILE A 54 17.68 -13.91 0.44
CA ILE A 54 17.65 -12.46 0.73
C ILE A 54 16.99 -12.16 2.08
N GLY A 55 16.89 -13.17 2.95
CA GLY A 55 16.37 -13.02 4.31
C GLY A 55 14.87 -12.75 4.38
N LEU A 56 14.11 -13.18 3.37
CA LEU A 56 12.65 -13.11 3.32
C LEU A 56 12.06 -14.53 3.28
N GLY A 57 10.88 -14.70 3.86
CA GLY A 57 10.15 -15.97 3.88
C GLY A 57 8.68 -15.76 3.54
N VAL A 58 8.03 -16.84 3.10
CA VAL A 58 6.58 -16.89 2.90
C VAL A 58 5.97 -17.60 4.11
N THR A 59 4.87 -17.10 4.65
CA THR A 59 4.13 -17.75 5.73
C THR A 59 2.65 -17.65 5.49
N ARG A 60 1.95 -18.79 5.53
CA ARG A 60 0.48 -18.80 5.46
C ARG A 60 -0.11 -18.51 6.83
N LEU A 61 -0.92 -17.46 6.87
CA LEU A 61 -1.65 -16.99 8.03
C LEU A 61 -3.12 -17.35 7.90
N THR A 62 -3.78 -17.58 9.03
CA THR A 62 -5.25 -17.66 9.12
C THR A 62 -5.67 -16.60 10.13
N ASP A 63 -6.44 -15.62 9.67
CA ASP A 63 -6.97 -14.56 10.51
C ASP A 63 -8.02 -15.13 11.48
N THR A 64 -7.89 -14.79 12.76
CA THR A 64 -8.76 -15.30 13.83
C THR A 64 -10.16 -14.69 13.77
N GLU A 65 -10.32 -13.47 13.26
CA GLU A 65 -11.62 -12.80 13.22
C GLU A 65 -12.45 -13.27 12.04
N SER A 66 -11.87 -13.28 10.83
CA SER A 66 -12.60 -13.61 9.59
C SER A 66 -12.45 -15.06 9.14
N GLY A 67 -11.48 -15.81 9.67
CA GLY A 67 -11.10 -17.14 9.17
C GLY A 67 -10.39 -17.12 7.81
N ARG A 68 -10.19 -15.95 7.20
CA ARG A 68 -9.53 -15.80 5.90
C ARG A 68 -8.06 -16.14 5.98
N ARG A 69 -7.52 -16.66 4.89
CA ARG A 69 -6.10 -17.01 4.79
C ARG A 69 -5.33 -16.01 3.94
N TYR A 70 -4.11 -15.71 4.40
CA TYR A 70 -3.21 -14.79 3.73
C TYR A 70 -1.81 -15.39 3.63
N ASP A 71 -1.16 -15.24 2.49
CA ASP A 71 0.28 -15.49 2.37
C ASP A 71 1.03 -14.19 2.68
N GLU A 72 1.91 -14.24 3.68
CA GLU A 72 2.75 -13.12 4.09
C GLU A 72 4.18 -13.31 3.57
N ILE A 73 4.73 -12.30 2.90
CA ILE A 73 6.17 -12.16 2.71
C ILE A 73 6.71 -11.21 3.77
N ALA A 74 7.62 -11.69 4.60
CA ALA A 74 8.27 -10.92 5.66
C ALA A 74 9.71 -11.39 5.90
N ALA A 75 10.50 -10.58 6.60
CA ALA A 75 11.85 -10.98 7.01
C ALA A 75 11.82 -12.17 7.98
N THR A 76 12.76 -13.10 7.80
CA THR A 76 12.91 -14.31 8.64
C THR A 76 13.80 -14.10 9.86
N GLY A 77 14.49 -12.96 9.93
CA GLY A 77 15.38 -12.61 11.02
C GLY A 77 15.66 -11.11 11.07
N THR A 78 16.63 -10.72 11.88
CA THR A 78 17.10 -9.33 11.97
C THR A 78 18.12 -9.03 10.87
N GLY A 79 18.04 -7.86 10.25
CA GLY A 79 18.95 -7.46 9.17
C GLY A 79 18.34 -6.42 8.24
N ALA A 80 18.99 -6.11 7.10
CA ALA A 80 18.47 -5.10 6.18
C ALA A 80 17.04 -5.40 5.68
N SER A 81 16.73 -6.68 5.45
CA SER A 81 15.42 -7.13 4.99
C SER A 81 14.28 -6.85 5.99
N ASP A 82 14.58 -6.74 7.30
CA ASP A 82 13.57 -6.42 8.31
C ASP A 82 12.95 -5.02 8.15
N ARG A 83 13.64 -4.14 7.41
CA ARG A 83 13.18 -2.79 7.06
C ARG A 83 12.66 -2.63 5.64
N TRP A 84 12.64 -3.69 4.84
CA TRP A 84 12.14 -3.60 3.46
C TRP A 84 10.62 -3.59 3.36
N GLY A 85 9.93 -4.13 4.35
CA GLY A 85 8.47 -4.11 4.44
C GLY A 85 7.86 -5.49 4.56
N ARG A 86 6.53 -5.53 4.40
CA ARG A 86 5.75 -6.76 4.37
C ARG A 86 4.75 -6.72 3.23
N LEU A 87 4.47 -7.89 2.66
CA LEU A 87 3.39 -8.10 1.72
C LEU A 87 2.42 -9.11 2.30
N TYR A 88 1.12 -8.82 2.24
CA TYR A 88 0.06 -9.77 2.55
C TYR A 88 -0.79 -9.97 1.30
N LEU A 89 -1.01 -11.23 0.92
CA LEU A 89 -1.82 -11.62 -0.24
C LEU A 89 -2.97 -12.50 0.21
N SER A 90 -4.18 -12.27 -0.27
CA SER A 90 -5.28 -13.23 -0.07
C SER A 90 -4.89 -14.58 -0.67
N ALA A 91 -4.86 -15.64 0.14
CA ALA A 91 -4.32 -16.94 -0.28
C ALA A 91 -5.33 -17.80 -1.07
N ASP A 92 -6.62 -17.56 -0.87
CA ASP A 92 -7.70 -18.42 -1.37
C ASP A 92 -8.47 -17.82 -2.55
N SER A 93 -7.95 -16.73 -3.12
CA SER A 93 -8.59 -16.00 -4.20
C SER A 93 -7.55 -15.31 -5.06
N ARG A 94 -7.86 -15.11 -6.34
CA ARG A 94 -7.04 -14.25 -7.20
C ARG A 94 -6.97 -12.84 -6.61
N ILE A 95 -5.79 -12.23 -6.68
CA ILE A 95 -5.60 -10.84 -6.29
C ILE A 95 -6.26 -9.92 -7.33
N ARG A 96 -7.20 -9.10 -6.87
CA ARG A 96 -8.02 -8.17 -7.67
C ARG A 96 -7.68 -6.71 -7.43
N TRP A 97 -7.03 -6.40 -6.32
CA TRP A 97 -6.67 -5.04 -5.95
C TRP A 97 -5.51 -5.02 -4.96
N SER A 98 -4.87 -3.87 -4.79
CA SER A 98 -3.85 -3.66 -3.77
C SER A 98 -4.05 -2.36 -2.98
N ALA A 99 -3.91 -2.42 -1.66
CA ALA A 99 -3.68 -1.26 -0.81
C ALA A 99 -2.18 -1.12 -0.55
N GLN A 100 -1.65 0.07 -0.75
CA GLN A 100 -0.21 0.35 -0.68
C GLN A 100 0.04 1.43 0.36
N VAL A 101 0.83 1.11 1.38
CA VAL A 101 1.13 2.00 2.52
C VAL A 101 2.63 2.30 2.51
N PRO A 102 3.07 3.35 1.79
CA PRO A 102 4.49 3.69 1.64
C PRO A 102 5.08 4.36 2.89
N HIS A 103 4.24 4.98 3.73
CA HIS A 103 4.68 5.79 4.87
C HIS A 103 3.98 5.41 6.19
N PRO A 104 3.95 4.12 6.59
CA PRO A 104 3.34 3.74 7.86
C PRO A 104 3.99 4.51 9.01
N VAL A 105 3.21 4.84 10.04
CA VAL A 105 3.59 5.68 11.19
C VAL A 105 3.88 7.15 10.87
N SER A 106 4.57 7.44 9.76
CA SER A 106 4.82 8.81 9.31
C SER A 106 3.51 9.49 8.91
N ASP A 107 2.78 8.81 8.03
CA ASP A 107 1.44 9.19 7.62
C ASP A 107 0.49 8.38 8.51
N ARG A 108 0.33 8.87 9.75
CA ARG A 108 -0.30 8.11 10.85
C ARG A 108 -1.58 7.37 10.41
N ASP A 109 -1.83 6.21 11.00
CA ASP A 109 -3.07 5.44 10.81
C ASP A 109 -3.30 4.89 9.39
N THR A 110 -2.44 5.19 8.40
CA THR A 110 -2.54 4.61 7.06
C THR A 110 -2.33 3.09 7.06
N GLU A 111 -1.50 2.55 7.96
CA GLU A 111 -1.37 1.11 8.18
C GLU A 111 -2.65 0.47 8.74
N ALA A 112 -3.36 1.19 9.62
CA ALA A 112 -4.60 0.73 10.23
C ALA A 112 -5.76 0.74 9.23
N LEU A 113 -5.79 1.75 8.34
CA LEU A 113 -6.69 1.78 7.19
C LEU A 113 -6.36 0.67 6.20
N GLY A 114 -5.07 0.47 5.87
CA GLY A 114 -4.63 -0.56 4.93
C GLY A 114 -5.07 -1.97 5.34
N VAL A 115 -4.87 -2.35 6.61
CA VAL A 115 -5.31 -3.66 7.12
C VAL A 115 -6.83 -3.76 7.22
N ARG A 116 -7.53 -2.68 7.63
CA ARG A 116 -9.01 -2.63 7.63
C ARG A 116 -9.60 -2.91 6.24
N LEU A 117 -8.99 -2.36 5.18
CA LEU A 117 -9.43 -2.59 3.80
C LEU A 117 -9.21 -4.04 3.37
N LEU A 118 -8.07 -4.64 3.76
CA LEU A 118 -7.74 -6.04 3.47
C LEU A 118 -8.71 -7.01 4.16
N GLU A 119 -9.03 -6.75 5.43
CA GLU A 119 -10.00 -7.56 6.20
C GLU A 119 -11.41 -7.41 5.64
N GLY A 120 -11.81 -6.18 5.29
CA GLY A 120 -13.15 -5.85 4.84
C GLY A 120 -13.47 -6.24 3.40
N THR A 121 -12.48 -6.42 2.53
CA THR A 121 -12.70 -6.70 1.10
C THR A 121 -11.91 -7.93 0.65
N PRO A 122 -12.55 -8.97 0.07
CA PRO A 122 -11.84 -10.14 -0.47
C PRO A 122 -10.90 -9.82 -1.64
N GLY A 123 -9.97 -10.73 -1.93
CA GLY A 123 -9.12 -10.65 -3.12
C GLY A 123 -8.06 -9.57 -3.07
N GLY A 124 -7.74 -9.05 -1.89
CA GLY A 124 -6.80 -7.96 -1.71
C GLY A 124 -5.35 -8.39 -1.51
N ALA A 125 -4.47 -7.44 -1.80
CA ALA A 125 -3.09 -7.40 -1.33
C ALA A 125 -2.85 -6.15 -0.48
N LEU A 126 -2.04 -6.26 0.57
CA LEU A 126 -1.54 -5.12 1.35
C LEU A 126 -0.02 -5.07 1.26
N VAL A 127 0.51 -3.97 0.70
CA VAL A 127 1.94 -3.69 0.63
C VAL A 127 2.29 -2.64 1.67
N LEU A 128 3.14 -2.98 2.64
CA LEU A 128 3.58 -2.08 3.70
C LEU A 128 5.07 -1.81 3.60
N ALA A 129 5.47 -0.54 3.61
CA ALA A 129 6.88 -0.19 3.75
C ALA A 129 7.41 -0.56 5.15
N GLY A 130 8.70 -0.91 5.23
CA GLY A 130 9.30 -1.42 6.47
C GLY A 130 10.08 -0.41 7.29
N ALA A 131 10.00 0.88 6.95
CA ALA A 131 10.70 1.94 7.66
C ALA A 131 9.89 3.23 7.65
N HIS A 132 10.14 4.08 8.65
CA HIS A 132 9.67 5.46 8.60
C HIS A 132 10.32 6.17 7.41
N ARG A 133 9.59 7.00 6.66
CA ARG A 133 10.07 7.67 5.44
C ARG A 133 11.36 8.52 5.56
N LEU A 134 11.81 8.78 6.79
CA LEU A 134 12.99 9.58 7.11
C LEU A 134 14.16 8.76 7.68
N ALA A 135 13.96 7.44 7.81
CA ALA A 135 14.99 6.51 8.23
C ALA A 135 16.16 6.46 7.23
N GLY A 136 17.34 6.04 7.70
CA GLY A 136 18.54 5.89 6.86
C GLY A 136 19.38 7.16 6.69
N GLY A 137 19.34 8.09 7.65
CA GLY A 137 20.36 9.15 7.78
C GLY A 137 20.22 10.37 6.87
N GLY A 138 19.07 10.56 6.21
CA GLY A 138 18.72 11.82 5.55
C GLY A 138 19.17 11.94 4.09
N ALA A 139 18.36 11.40 3.18
CA ALA A 139 18.28 11.77 1.76
C ALA A 139 16.99 11.17 1.13
N GLY A 140 15.96 10.90 1.95
CA GLY A 140 14.76 10.19 1.50
C GLY A 140 15.01 8.74 1.07
N ALA A 141 16.05 8.07 1.58
CA ALA A 141 16.34 6.67 1.24
C ALA A 141 15.14 5.75 1.54
N ALA A 142 14.46 5.98 2.66
CA ALA A 142 13.24 5.27 3.06
C ALA A 142 11.93 5.91 2.53
N ASP A 143 11.98 7.00 1.76
CA ASP A 143 10.80 7.61 1.13
C ASP A 143 10.44 6.81 -0.12
N VAL A 144 9.89 5.62 0.09
CA VAL A 144 9.71 4.61 -0.97
C VAL A 144 8.74 5.05 -2.08
N ALA A 145 7.91 6.06 -1.83
CA ALA A 145 7.06 6.70 -2.85
C ALA A 145 7.89 7.44 -3.93
N HIS A 146 9.17 7.71 -3.64
CA HIS A 146 10.10 8.42 -4.53
C HIS A 146 11.36 7.60 -4.87
N ARG A 147 11.36 6.29 -4.59
CA ARG A 147 12.53 5.40 -4.74
C ARG A 147 12.21 4.14 -5.52
N GLU A 148 12.71 4.07 -6.76
CA GLU A 148 12.58 2.86 -7.61
C GLU A 148 13.45 1.69 -7.12
N ASP A 149 14.48 1.97 -6.33
CA ASP A 149 15.37 0.98 -5.73
C ASP A 149 14.85 0.39 -4.41
N SER A 150 13.63 0.73 -4.01
CA SER A 150 13.01 0.17 -2.80
C SER A 150 12.36 -1.20 -3.07
N ALA A 151 12.33 -2.05 -2.03
CA ALA A 151 11.56 -3.31 -2.07
C ALA A 151 10.06 -3.07 -2.32
N PHE A 152 9.51 -2.02 -1.70
CA PHE A 152 8.13 -1.58 -1.88
C PHE A 152 7.82 -1.31 -3.36
N HIS A 153 8.69 -0.58 -4.07
CA HIS A 153 8.53 -0.35 -5.50
C HIS A 153 8.50 -1.66 -6.30
N GLY A 154 9.47 -2.56 -6.04
CA GLY A 154 9.53 -3.86 -6.71
C GLY A 154 8.24 -4.68 -6.57
N ILE A 155 7.70 -4.75 -5.33
CA ILE A 155 6.45 -5.46 -5.05
C ILE A 155 5.26 -4.83 -5.80
N VAL A 156 5.12 -3.50 -5.73
CA VAL A 156 4.04 -2.79 -6.41
C VAL A 156 4.09 -2.97 -7.93
N VAL A 157 5.29 -2.96 -8.51
CA VAL A 157 5.46 -3.19 -9.96
C VAL A 157 5.05 -4.61 -10.37
N GLU A 158 5.31 -5.63 -9.54
CA GLU A 158 4.88 -7.00 -9.85
C GLU A 158 3.36 -7.18 -9.86
N LEU A 159 2.64 -6.44 -9.00
CA LEU A 159 1.18 -6.35 -9.02
C LEU A 159 0.69 -5.64 -10.30
N GLN A 160 1.31 -4.52 -10.64
CA GLN A 160 0.95 -3.74 -11.84
C GLN A 160 1.17 -4.50 -13.14
N LYS A 161 2.28 -5.26 -13.27
CA LYS A 161 2.55 -6.13 -14.43
C LYS A 161 1.45 -7.17 -14.68
N ARG A 162 0.72 -7.55 -13.62
CA ARG A 162 -0.41 -8.49 -13.66
C ARG A 162 -1.78 -7.79 -13.78
N GLY A 163 -1.77 -6.48 -14.04
CA GLY A 163 -2.97 -5.66 -14.17
C GLY A 163 -3.72 -5.46 -12.85
N VAL A 164 -3.10 -5.70 -11.69
CA VAL A 164 -3.73 -5.50 -10.39
C VAL A 164 -3.79 -3.99 -10.11
N PRO A 165 -4.98 -3.36 -10.01
CA PRO A 165 -5.11 -1.96 -9.67
C PRO A 165 -4.65 -1.71 -8.22
N GLY A 166 -4.17 -0.49 -7.96
CA GLY A 166 -3.66 -0.13 -6.64
C GLY A 166 -4.16 1.22 -6.15
N ILE A 167 -4.52 1.27 -4.87
CA ILE A 167 -4.69 2.52 -4.12
C ILE A 167 -3.52 2.69 -3.15
N GLN A 168 -2.81 3.80 -3.28
CA GLN A 168 -1.71 4.17 -2.40
C GLN A 168 -2.17 5.22 -1.40
N LEU A 169 -2.11 4.83 -0.12
CA LEU A 169 -2.63 5.57 1.01
C LEU A 169 -1.53 6.45 1.60
N HIS A 170 -1.77 7.75 1.60
CA HIS A 170 -0.93 8.76 2.21
C HIS A 170 -1.73 9.59 3.19
N GLY A 171 -1.03 10.38 3.98
CA GLY A 171 -1.63 11.28 4.95
C GLY A 171 -0.90 12.60 5.01
N PHE A 172 -1.67 13.68 5.08
CA PHE A 172 -1.13 15.01 5.29
C PHE A 172 -1.45 15.56 6.69
N ALA A 173 -0.69 16.57 7.11
CA ALA A 173 -0.95 17.28 8.34
C ALA A 173 -2.01 18.36 8.13
N ARG A 174 -2.78 18.72 9.16
CA ARG A 174 -3.77 19.83 9.08
C ARG A 174 -3.16 21.16 8.63
N SER A 175 -1.87 21.36 8.89
CA SER A 175 -1.12 22.55 8.44
C SER A 175 -0.82 22.57 6.95
N THR A 176 -0.93 21.44 6.23
CA THR A 176 -0.71 21.37 4.78
C THR A 176 -1.84 22.05 4.02
N THR A 177 -3.08 21.80 4.41
CA THR A 177 -4.28 22.45 3.87
C THR A 177 -5.42 22.31 4.87
N ASP A 178 -6.20 23.36 5.03
CA ASP A 178 -7.45 23.37 5.78
C ASP A 178 -8.68 23.18 4.89
N ARG A 179 -8.51 23.19 3.56
CA ARG A 179 -9.60 23.19 2.57
C ARG A 179 -10.16 21.81 2.25
N TYR A 180 -9.32 20.79 2.37
CA TYR A 180 -9.63 19.43 1.93
C TYR A 180 -9.42 18.42 3.06
N ASP A 181 -10.21 17.37 3.01
CA ASP A 181 -10.11 16.20 3.88
C ASP A 181 -9.50 15.02 3.13
N ALA A 182 -9.68 15.00 1.81
CA ALA A 182 -9.03 14.07 0.91
C ALA A 182 -8.51 14.80 -0.34
N VAL A 183 -7.33 14.41 -0.81
CA VAL A 183 -6.91 14.66 -2.19
C VAL A 183 -6.85 13.34 -2.91
N LEU A 184 -7.62 13.23 -3.98
CA LEU A 184 -7.70 12.04 -4.81
C LEU A 184 -7.17 12.35 -6.20
N SER A 185 -6.23 11.55 -6.67
CA SER A 185 -5.64 11.71 -8.00
C SER A 185 -5.17 10.36 -8.55
N THR A 186 -4.73 10.34 -9.80
CA THR A 186 -4.14 9.16 -10.46
C THR A 186 -2.65 9.32 -10.72
N GLY A 187 -1.99 10.20 -9.95
CA GLY A 187 -0.57 10.52 -10.09
C GLY A 187 -0.21 10.92 -11.52
N ALA A 188 0.79 10.26 -12.09
CA ALA A 188 1.30 10.57 -13.43
C ALA A 188 0.29 10.37 -14.59
N ALA A 189 -0.83 9.68 -14.39
CA ALA A 189 -1.86 9.51 -15.42
C ALA A 189 -2.67 10.80 -15.63
N GLN A 190 -2.95 11.54 -14.54
CA GLN A 190 -3.71 12.79 -14.53
C GLN A 190 -5.11 12.71 -15.16
N SER A 191 -5.65 11.50 -15.34
CA SER A 191 -7.01 11.22 -15.77
C SER A 191 -7.63 10.17 -14.84
N ALA A 192 -8.93 10.24 -14.60
CA ALA A 192 -9.64 9.32 -13.71
C ALA A 192 -10.61 8.43 -14.48
N PRO A 193 -10.47 7.09 -14.37
CA PRO A 193 -11.52 6.15 -14.72
C PRO A 193 -12.84 6.45 -13.95
N GLY A 194 -13.96 5.95 -14.49
CA GLY A 194 -15.29 6.20 -13.91
C GLY A 194 -15.41 5.76 -12.45
N GLU A 195 -14.82 4.62 -12.10
CA GLU A 195 -14.81 4.10 -10.74
C GLU A 195 -13.98 4.95 -9.76
N VAL A 196 -12.92 5.62 -10.24
CA VAL A 196 -12.12 6.55 -9.42
C VAL A 196 -12.87 7.87 -9.22
N SER A 197 -13.63 8.32 -10.23
CA SER A 197 -14.53 9.46 -10.07
C SER A 197 -15.65 9.13 -9.07
N ALA A 198 -16.23 7.94 -9.14
CA ALA A 198 -17.24 7.47 -8.19
C ALA A 198 -16.69 7.34 -6.76
N LEU A 199 -15.40 7.04 -6.57
CA LEU A 199 -14.77 7.10 -5.25
C LEU A 199 -14.83 8.53 -4.67
N ALA A 200 -14.50 9.54 -5.47
CA ALA A 200 -14.59 10.94 -5.05
C ALA A 200 -16.03 11.31 -4.66
N ASP A 201 -17.01 10.93 -5.48
CA ASP A 201 -18.44 11.20 -5.23
C ASP A 201 -18.91 10.55 -3.92
N ARG A 202 -18.47 9.31 -3.64
CA ARG A 202 -18.79 8.63 -2.37
C ARG A 202 -18.16 9.34 -1.18
N MET A 203 -16.89 9.74 -1.25
CA MET A 203 -16.24 10.50 -0.18
C MET A 203 -16.97 11.82 0.11
N GLU A 204 -17.41 12.54 -0.93
CA GLU A 204 -18.20 13.76 -0.79
C GLU A 204 -19.59 13.49 -0.17
N THR A 205 -20.22 12.38 -0.53
CA THR A 205 -21.50 11.94 0.07
C THR A 205 -21.36 11.63 1.56
N GLU A 206 -20.20 11.11 1.98
CA GLU A 206 -19.86 10.91 3.39
C GLU A 206 -19.50 12.21 4.13
N GLY A 207 -19.54 13.36 3.44
CA GLY A 207 -19.30 14.69 4.01
C GLY A 207 -17.85 15.15 3.98
N LEU A 208 -16.96 14.45 3.26
CA LEU A 208 -15.56 14.84 3.11
C LEU A 208 -15.39 15.88 2.00
N ARG A 209 -14.51 16.86 2.22
CA ARG A 209 -14.12 17.82 1.19
C ARG A 209 -13.01 17.23 0.34
N VAL A 210 -13.34 16.87 -0.89
CA VAL A 210 -12.41 16.18 -1.80
C VAL A 210 -11.82 17.15 -2.82
N CYS A 211 -10.49 17.12 -2.98
CA CYS A 211 -9.85 17.70 -4.15
C CYS A 211 -9.60 16.61 -5.20
N ARG A 212 -10.10 16.81 -6.42
CA ARG A 212 -9.95 15.88 -7.54
C ARG A 212 -8.80 16.34 -8.43
N GLY A 213 -7.64 15.67 -8.35
CA GLY A 213 -6.41 16.08 -9.06
C GLY A 213 -6.45 15.95 -10.58
N TRP A 214 -7.55 15.44 -11.16
CA TRP A 214 -7.81 15.46 -12.61
C TRP A 214 -8.73 16.61 -13.04
N SER A 215 -9.38 17.30 -12.10
CA SER A 215 -10.33 18.39 -12.38
C SER A 215 -9.84 19.74 -11.88
N ALA A 216 -8.92 19.76 -10.93
CA ALA A 216 -8.38 20.97 -10.34
C ALA A 216 -6.91 20.75 -9.95
N ARG A 217 -6.19 21.85 -9.70
CA ARG A 217 -4.84 21.79 -9.14
C ARG A 217 -4.93 21.56 -7.63
N CYS A 218 -4.60 20.36 -7.20
CA CYS A 218 -4.61 19.95 -5.80
C CYS A 218 -3.20 19.98 -5.19
N PRO A 219 -3.07 20.15 -3.87
CA PRO A 219 -1.81 19.85 -3.19
C PRO A 219 -1.60 18.33 -3.19
N LEU A 220 -0.33 17.87 -3.21
CA LEU A 220 0.01 16.44 -3.01
C LEU A 220 -0.63 15.47 -4.02
N GLU A 221 -0.68 15.83 -5.30
CA GLU A 221 -1.24 14.99 -6.38
C GLU A 221 -0.43 13.72 -6.72
N GLY A 222 0.68 13.47 -6.01
CA GLY A 222 1.52 12.29 -6.28
C GLY A 222 2.08 12.21 -7.71
N THR A 223 2.20 13.33 -8.44
CA THR A 223 2.67 13.33 -9.84
C THR A 223 4.13 12.93 -10.00
N THR A 224 4.93 13.06 -8.93
CA THR A 224 6.33 12.61 -8.84
C THR A 224 6.47 11.20 -8.30
N ASN A 225 5.37 10.56 -7.88
CA ASN A 225 5.37 9.22 -7.30
C ASN A 225 5.84 8.18 -8.33
N VAL A 226 6.86 7.39 -7.97
CA VAL A 226 7.49 6.47 -8.90
C VAL A 226 6.60 5.25 -9.22
N GLN A 227 5.75 4.82 -8.27
CA GLN A 227 4.77 3.75 -8.52
C GLN A 227 3.66 4.21 -9.47
N SER A 228 3.24 5.49 -9.42
CA SER A 228 2.27 6.04 -10.36
C SER A 228 2.82 6.08 -11.80
N ARG A 229 4.10 6.44 -11.94
CA ARG A 229 4.81 6.44 -13.23
C ARG A 229 4.95 5.03 -13.79
N ALA A 230 5.28 4.07 -12.93
CA ALA A 230 5.31 2.66 -13.31
C ALA A 230 3.93 2.15 -13.74
N ALA A 231 2.87 2.47 -13.00
CA ALA A 231 1.50 2.10 -13.34
C ALA A 231 1.11 2.60 -14.74
N LYS A 232 1.42 3.87 -15.04
CA LYS A 232 1.20 4.46 -16.38
C LYS A 232 1.94 3.69 -17.48
N ARG A 233 3.18 3.27 -17.25
CA ARG A 233 3.96 2.45 -18.20
C ARG A 233 3.37 1.05 -18.39
N GLN A 234 2.79 0.48 -17.33
CA GLN A 234 2.18 -0.85 -17.35
C GLN A 234 0.69 -0.83 -17.74
N HIS A 235 0.13 0.34 -18.05
CA HIS A 235 -1.31 0.53 -18.26
C HIS A 235 -2.18 0.00 -17.10
N ALA A 236 -1.65 0.01 -15.88
CA ALA A 236 -2.36 -0.38 -14.67
C ALA A 236 -3.01 0.83 -14.00
N THR A 237 -4.20 0.65 -13.40
CA THR A 237 -4.86 1.70 -12.62
C THR A 237 -4.10 1.97 -11.33
N PHE A 238 -3.78 3.24 -11.08
CA PHE A 238 -3.17 3.72 -9.86
C PHE A 238 -3.98 4.88 -9.30
N VAL A 239 -4.29 4.80 -8.01
CA VAL A 239 -5.01 5.81 -7.26
C VAL A 239 -4.11 6.31 -6.14
N HIS A 240 -3.85 7.61 -6.11
CA HIS A 240 -3.16 8.30 -5.02
C HIS A 240 -4.20 8.95 -4.12
N LEU A 241 -4.26 8.54 -2.85
CA LEU A 241 -5.20 9.05 -1.88
C LEU A 241 -4.44 9.64 -0.69
N GLU A 242 -4.55 10.94 -0.52
CA GLU A 242 -4.01 11.72 0.59
C GLU A 242 -5.14 12.06 1.56
N LEU A 243 -5.02 11.71 2.84
CA LEU A 243 -6.07 11.92 3.83
C LEU A 243 -5.63 12.83 4.99
N ALA A 244 -6.52 13.76 5.35
CA ALA A 244 -6.40 14.55 6.57
C ALA A 244 -6.52 13.63 7.81
N PRO A 245 -5.97 14.00 8.97
CA PRO A 245 -5.98 13.12 10.16
C PRO A 245 -7.38 12.61 10.54
N ARG A 246 -8.41 13.46 10.43
CA ARG A 246 -9.80 13.08 10.74
C ARG A 246 -10.39 12.03 9.79
N ALA A 247 -9.90 11.95 8.55
CA ALA A 247 -10.40 11.06 7.52
C ALA A 247 -9.61 9.73 7.43
N ARG A 248 -8.60 9.52 8.29
CA ARG A 248 -7.80 8.27 8.33
C ARG A 248 -7.62 7.65 9.71
N GLY A 249 -7.93 8.40 10.78
CA GLY A 249 -7.90 7.92 12.16
C GLY A 249 -9.17 7.18 12.56
N GLU A 250 -9.83 7.66 13.60
CA GLU A 250 -11.08 7.10 14.12
C GLU A 250 -12.25 8.07 13.98
N GLY A 251 -13.47 7.54 14.05
CA GLY A 251 -14.70 8.29 13.99
C GLY A 251 -15.30 8.41 12.59
N ARG A 252 -16.41 9.16 12.51
CA ARG A 252 -17.29 9.18 11.34
C ARG A 252 -16.58 9.51 10.03
N ASP A 253 -15.72 10.51 10.01
CA ASP A 253 -15.01 10.92 8.79
C ASP A 253 -14.08 9.82 8.28
N ALA A 254 -13.39 9.11 9.20
CA ALA A 254 -12.52 7.98 8.86
C ALA A 254 -13.33 6.75 8.42
N ASP A 255 -14.49 6.50 9.04
CA ASP A 255 -15.40 5.44 8.63
C ASP A 255 -15.99 5.70 7.25
N GLY A 256 -16.36 6.94 6.95
CA GLY A 256 -16.81 7.37 5.63
C GLY A 256 -15.73 7.18 4.57
N ALA A 257 -14.48 7.61 4.85
CA ALA A 257 -13.36 7.40 3.95
C ALA A 257 -13.10 5.90 3.69
N ALA A 258 -13.06 5.09 4.74
CA ALA A 258 -12.86 3.64 4.62
C ALA A 258 -13.99 2.97 3.83
N THR A 259 -15.24 3.37 4.05
CA THR A 259 -16.42 2.88 3.33
C THR A 259 -16.36 3.23 1.85
N ALA A 260 -16.01 4.49 1.52
CA ALA A 260 -15.87 4.93 0.15
C ALA A 260 -14.78 4.14 -0.59
N VAL A 261 -13.62 3.95 0.04
CA VAL A 261 -12.53 3.13 -0.53
C VAL A 261 -12.95 1.67 -0.69
N ALA A 262 -13.60 1.05 0.30
CA ALA A 262 -14.12 -0.31 0.18
C ALA A 262 -15.12 -0.47 -0.98
N GLY A 263 -15.90 0.57 -1.29
CA GLY A 263 -16.77 0.62 -2.47
C GLY A 263 -15.99 0.56 -3.80
N LEU A 264 -14.86 1.26 -3.90
CA LEU A 264 -13.95 1.15 -5.06
C LEU A 264 -13.37 -0.26 -5.15
N LEU A 265 -12.86 -0.80 -4.05
CA LEU A 265 -12.27 -2.15 -4.03
C LEU A 265 -13.28 -3.23 -4.41
N SER A 266 -14.54 -3.09 -3.99
CA SER A 266 -15.63 -3.99 -4.37
C SER A 266 -15.92 -3.94 -5.87
N THR A 267 -15.81 -2.77 -6.49
CA THR A 267 -15.97 -2.60 -7.95
C THR A 267 -14.84 -3.31 -8.70
N TRP A 268 -13.60 -3.23 -8.23
CA TRP A 268 -12.47 -3.96 -8.81
C TRP A 268 -12.56 -5.48 -8.62
N THR A 269 -13.18 -5.94 -7.53
CA THR A 269 -13.40 -7.38 -7.31
C THR A 269 -14.49 -7.96 -8.23
N GLY A 270 -15.55 -7.19 -8.51
CA GLY A 270 -16.69 -7.62 -9.32
C GLY A 270 -16.48 -7.54 -10.84
N GLY A 271 -15.39 -6.91 -11.29
CA GLY A 271 -14.94 -6.91 -12.69
C GLY A 271 -14.17 -8.15 -13.11
#